data_AF-A0A3A0CRM1-F1
#
_entry.id   AF-A0A3A0CRM1-F1
#
_cell.length_a   1.000
_cell.length_b   1.000
_cell.length_c   1.000
_cell.angle_alpha   90.00
_cell.angle_beta   90.00
_cell.angle_gamma   90.00
#
_symmetry.space_group_name_H-M   'P 1'
#
loop_
_entity.id
_entity.type
_entity.pdbx_description
1 polymer ?
#
loop_
_entity_poly.entity_id
_entity_poly.type
_entity_poly.pdbx_seq_one_letter_code
_entity_poly.pdbx_strand_id
1 'polypeptide(L)' 'MNRKLTLPEIETALSATPAILTPQEAAGLLRLKLSTLYRHVSEGRYAAAVRRGKPLRFWRDRLVQEFMQ' A
#
# COMPACT_ATOMS: atom_id res chain seq x y z
N MET A 1 -24.80 -10.49 7.86
CA MET A 1 -23.93 -10.58 9.03
C MET A 1 -22.58 -9.94 8.70
N ASN A 2 -22.34 -8.71 9.14
CA ASN A 2 -21.05 -8.03 8.96
C ASN A 2 -20.03 -8.64 9.94
N ARG A 3 -19.24 -9.61 9.49
CA ARG A 3 -18.17 -10.21 10.29
C ARG A 3 -17.06 -9.17 10.43
N LYS A 4 -17.00 -8.50 11.59
CA LYS A 4 -15.89 -7.62 11.95
C LYS A 4 -14.66 -8.50 12.20
N LEU A 5 -13.60 -8.31 11.42
CA LEU A 5 -12.33 -8.99 11.62
C LEU A 5 -11.76 -8.59 12.98
N THR A 6 -11.30 -9.57 13.75
CA THR A 6 -10.67 -9.31 15.04
C THR A 6 -9.24 -8.78 14.83
N LEU A 7 -8.75 -7.92 15.72
CA LEU A 7 -7.38 -7.36 15.66
C LEU A 7 -6.27 -8.40 15.38
N PRO A 8 -6.26 -9.61 16.00
CA PRO A 8 -5.25 -10.62 15.69
C PRO A 8 -5.35 -11.20 14.27
N GLU A 9 -6.54 -11.29 13.68
CA GLU A 9 -6.72 -11.71 12.28
C GLU A 9 -6.17 -10.65 11.32
N ILE A 10 -6.33 -9.36 11.66
CA ILE A 10 -5.77 -8.23 10.92
C ILE A 10 -4.24 -8.23 11.04
N GLU A 11 -3.69 -8.43 12.24
CA GLU A 11 -2.24 -8.52 12.45
C GLU A 11 -1.62 -9.71 11.72
N THR A 12 -2.27 -10.87 11.71
CA THR A 12 -1.79 -12.06 11.00
C THR A 12 -1.81 -11.87 9.48
N ALA A 13 -2.84 -11.18 8.95
CA ALA A 13 -2.88 -10.83 7.54
C ALA A 13 -1.81 -9.79 7.15
N LEU A 14 -1.49 -8.86 8.07
CA LEU A 14 -0.50 -7.80 7.85
C LEU A 14 0.94 -8.25 8.15
N SER A 15 1.17 -9.27 8.98
CA SER A 15 2.51 -9.78 9.32
C SER A 15 3.20 -10.45 8.13
N ALA A 16 2.42 -10.97 7.18
CA ALA A 16 2.95 -11.49 5.91
C ALA A 16 3.32 -10.40 4.90
N THR A 17 2.94 -9.14 5.15
CA THR A 17 3.16 -8.03 4.22
C THR A 17 4.40 -7.24 4.63
N PRO A 18 5.42 -7.12 3.77
CA PRO A 18 6.65 -6.42 4.14
C PRO A 18 6.40 -4.93 4.41
N ALA A 19 7.18 -4.33 5.32
CA ALA A 19 7.06 -2.91 5.66
C ALA A 19 7.39 -1.99 4.47
N ILE A 20 8.24 -2.47 3.56
CA ILE A 20 8.58 -1.83 2.30
C ILE A 20 8.02 -2.67 1.16
N LEU A 21 7.20 -2.06 0.33
CA LEU A 21 6.50 -2.69 -0.78
C LEU A 21 7.15 -2.32 -2.11
N THR A 22 7.19 -3.29 -3.00
CA THR A 22 7.32 -3.10 -4.44
C THR A 22 6.03 -2.47 -5.02
N PRO A 23 6.08 -1.92 -6.24
CA PRO A 23 4.88 -1.43 -6.92
C PRO A 23 3.78 -2.50 -7.05
N GLN A 24 4.17 -3.76 -7.28
CA GLN A 24 3.24 -4.89 -7.38
C GLN A 24 2.55 -5.18 -6.05
N GLU A 25 3.31 -5.24 -4.95
CA GLU A 25 2.75 -5.48 -3.62
C GLU A 25 1.89 -4.30 -3.15
N ALA A 26 2.31 -3.06 -3.43
CA ALA A 26 1.53 -1.86 -3.14
C ALA A 26 0.19 -1.86 -3.91
N ALA A 27 0.21 -2.22 -5.19
CA ALA A 27 -0.99 -2.33 -6.00
C ALA A 27 -1.92 -3.44 -5.46
N GLY A 28 -1.35 -4.59 -5.07
CA GLY A 28 -2.08 -5.68 -4.44
C GLY A 28 -2.73 -5.26 -3.12
N LEU A 29 -1.98 -4.56 -2.26
CA LEU A 29 -2.46 -4.06 -0.97
C LEU A 29 -3.65 -3.11 -1.14
N LEU A 30 -3.54 -2.15 -2.06
CA LEU A 30 -4.60 -1.17 -2.34
C LEU A 30 -5.73 -1.72 -3.22
N ARG A 31 -5.61 -2.97 -3.70
CA ARG A 31 -6.50 -3.59 -4.70
C ARG A 31 -6.68 -2.73 -5.96
N LEU A 32 -5.60 -2.08 -6.40
CA LEU A 32 -5.56 -1.26 -7.61
C LEU A 32 -4.83 -2.00 -8.73
N LYS A 33 -5.11 -1.63 -9.98
CA LYS A 33 -4.24 -2.00 -11.10
C LYS A 33 -2.89 -1.32 -10.94
N LEU A 34 -1.81 -2.02 -11.31
CA LEU A 34 -0.45 -1.47 -11.26
C LEU A 34 -0.32 -0.16 -12.07
N SER A 35 -0.97 -0.08 -13.23
CA SER A 35 -1.01 1.13 -14.05
C SER A 35 -1.68 2.31 -13.33
N THR A 36 -2.74 2.07 -12.57
CA THR A 36 -3.40 3.08 -11.73
C THR A 36 -2.47 3.57 -10.63
N LEU A 37 -1.73 2.66 -9.98
CA LEU A 37 -0.75 3.03 -8.97
C LEU A 37 0.34 3.94 -9.55
N TYR A 38 0.89 3.60 -10.72
CA TYR A 38 1.88 4.45 -11.40
C TYR A 38 1.31 5.82 -11.78
N ARG A 39 0.07 5.85 -12.27
CA ARG A 39 -0.64 7.10 -12.57
C ARG A 39 -0.75 7.99 -11.33
N HIS A 40 -1.22 7.44 -10.21
CA HIS A 40 -1.32 8.18 -8.95
C HIS A 40 0.03 8.75 -8.50
N VAL A 41 1.11 7.96 -8.61
CA VAL A 41 2.47 8.43 -8.27
C VAL A 41 2.94 9.54 -9.20
N SER A 42 2.64 9.47 -10.50
CA SER A 42 2.93 10.54 -11.46
C SER A 42 2.13 11.81 -11.22
N GLU A 43 0.90 11.67 -10.74
CA GLU A 43 0.01 12.77 -10.32
C GLU A 43 0.44 13.40 -8.97
N GLY A 44 1.47 12.84 -8.32
CA GLY A 44 2.00 13.36 -7.06
C GLY A 44 1.31 12.82 -5.81
N ARG A 45 0.42 11.82 -5.94
CA ARG A 45 -0.18 11.13 -4.79
C ARG A 45 0.85 10.21 -4.12
N TYR A 46 0.64 9.91 -2.84
CA TYR A 46 1.49 9.02 -2.05
C TYR A 46 2.90 9.58 -1.84
N ALA A 47 3.04 10.92 -1.81
CA ALA A 47 4.34 11.58 -1.84
C ALA A 47 5.20 11.29 -0.60
N ALA A 48 4.57 11.12 0.58
CA ALA A 48 5.27 10.77 1.82
C ALA A 48 5.46 9.25 1.96
N ALA A 49 4.66 8.45 1.24
CA ALA A 49 4.73 7.00 1.20
C ALA A 49 5.69 6.45 0.13
N VAL A 50 5.97 7.18 -0.95
CA VAL A 50 6.79 6.71 -2.07
C VAL A 50 8.23 7.20 -1.97
N ARG A 51 9.18 6.27 -2.05
CA ARG A 51 10.59 6.60 -2.27
C ARG A 51 10.88 6.52 -3.76
N ARG A 52 11.01 7.70 -4.40
CA ARG A 52 11.35 7.82 -5.82
C ARG A 52 12.82 7.40 -6.04
N GLY A 53 13.03 6.34 -6.80
CA GLY A 53 14.34 5.74 -7.09
C GLY A 53 14.19 4.59 -8.08
N LYS A 54 15.32 3.99 -8.49
CA LYS A 54 15.35 2.75 -9.28
C LYS A 54 15.89 1.62 -8.41
N PRO A 55 15.04 0.77 -7.80
CA PRO A 55 13.60 0.60 -8.04
C PRO A 55 12.69 1.48 -7.16
N LEU A 56 11.45 1.70 -7.62
CA LEU A 56 10.40 2.38 -6.87
C LEU A 56 9.98 1.53 -5.66
N ARG A 57 9.83 2.16 -4.50
CA ARG A 57 9.47 1.51 -3.23
C ARG A 57 8.45 2.32 -2.46
N PHE A 58 7.59 1.65 -1.71
CA PHE A 58 6.55 2.27 -0.90
C PHE A 58 6.66 1.84 0.56
N TRP A 59 6.51 2.78 1.48
CA TRP A 59 6.33 2.48 2.89
C TRP A 59 4.89 2.06 3.11
N ARG A 60 4.67 0.81 3.53
CA ARG A 60 3.32 0.22 3.69
C ARG A 60 2.40 1.10 4.53
N ASP A 61 2.85 1.47 5.72
CA ASP A 61 1.97 2.15 6.69
C ASP A 61 1.59 3.56 6.19
N ARG A 62 2.56 4.30 5.62
CA ARG A 62 2.29 5.61 5.00
C ARG A 62 1.43 5.51 3.75
N LEU A 63 1.61 4.45 2.95
CA LEU A 63 0.81 4.24 1.74
C LEU A 63 -0.66 4.02 2.10
N VAL A 64 -0.92 3.22 3.14
CA VAL A 64 -2.28 2.99 3.65
C VAL A 64 -2.86 4.28 4.22
N GLN A 65 -2.08 5.04 5.00
CA GLN A 65 -2.51 6.33 5.55
C GLN A 65 -2.91 7.33 4.45
N GLU A 66 -2.04 7.56 3.46
CA GLU A 66 -2.33 8.47 2.35
C GLU A 66 -3.43 7.97 1.41
N PHE A 67 -3.73 6.67 1.41
CA PHE A 67 -4.85 6.11 0.63
C PHE A 67 -6.20 6.28 1.32
N MET A 68 -6.23 6.30 2.66
CA MET A 68 -7.45 6.48 3.45
C MET A 68 -7.83 7.96 3.65
N GLN A 69 -6.94 8.90 3.33
CA GLN A 69 -7.24 10.34 3.27
C GLN A 69 -7.94 10.71 1.96
#